data_AF-A0AAV4PNH6-F1
#
_entry.id   AF-A0AAV4PNH6-F1
#
_cell.length_a   1.000
_cell.length_b   1.000
_cell.length_c   1.000
_cell.angle_alpha   90.00
_cell.angle_beta   90.00
_cell.angle_gamma   90.00
#
_symmetry.space_group_name_H-M   'P 1'
#
loop_
_entity.id
_entity.type
_entity.pdbx_description
1 polymer ?
#
loop_
_entity_poly.entity_id
_entity_poly.type
_entity_poly.pdbx_seq_one_letter_code
_entity_poly.pdbx_strand_id
1 'polypeptide(L)'
;MNWRQIRNEPTISSESVGDFYSYFREIAEVFASHHSKQLGGPDKTILLDETFLTKRKYNRGRITESMTQTVFGIFCKQDREGLFFLVDGKKKRDLWPLVKKYVHPETAVICTDEAGQYKKIDQLIKGVVHKTTNHSKGEFVDKNDKNNTINPLENENKHLKKAIVYRKTQKMLRQYMATHYYRRTRLDHMGKKNLGAKIWQFIQDVKEVYPGCLKSGLEMIQIDKVLPEDVGIEHLMPNHKNYDDSEVAEWSDLEEDGMEDDVLDLDWEEIITRPAKKIRTDEGL
;
A
#
# COMPACT_ATOMS: atom_id res chain seq x y z
N MET A 1 8.10 13.11 16.23
CA MET A 1 9.29 13.87 15.79
C MET A 1 9.42 13.70 14.28
N ASN A 2 9.40 14.80 13.52
CA ASN A 2 9.50 14.78 12.06
C ASN A 2 10.97 14.57 11.66
N TRP A 3 11.27 13.76 10.64
CA TRP A 3 12.65 13.53 10.18
C TRP A 3 13.39 14.82 9.81
N ARG A 4 12.64 15.85 9.37
CA ARG A 4 13.15 17.20 9.10
C ARG A 4 13.67 17.92 10.35
N GLN A 5 13.10 17.62 11.52
CA GLN A 5 13.52 18.21 12.80
C GLN A 5 14.81 17.55 13.30
N ILE A 6 14.93 16.23 13.19
CA ILE A 6 16.12 15.46 13.60
C ILE A 6 17.32 15.80 12.71
N ARG A 7 17.11 15.97 11.40
CA ARG A 7 18.18 16.33 10.45
C ARG A 7 18.84 17.68 10.77
N ASN A 8 18.13 18.56 11.46
CA ASN A 8 18.64 19.89 11.81
C ASN A 8 19.26 19.91 13.21
N GLU A 9 19.34 18.77 13.90
CA GLU A 9 20.08 18.67 15.16
C GLU A 9 21.59 18.67 14.88
N PRO A 10 22.36 19.59 15.48
CA PRO A 10 23.78 19.78 15.14
C PRO A 10 24.69 18.62 15.61
N THR A 11 24.14 17.66 16.34
CA THR A 11 24.88 16.57 16.98
C THR A 11 24.91 15.27 16.16
N ILE A 12 24.05 15.13 15.14
CA ILE A 12 23.94 13.89 14.35
C ILE A 12 23.99 14.26 12.87
N SER A 13 24.85 13.56 12.10
CA SER A 13 24.93 13.79 10.66
C SER A 13 23.66 13.31 9.95
N SER A 14 23.31 13.97 8.85
CA SER A 14 22.12 13.62 8.07
C SER A 14 22.21 12.20 7.47
N GLU A 15 23.43 11.76 7.18
CA GLU A 15 23.79 10.44 6.68
C GLU A 15 23.47 9.38 7.74
N SER A 16 23.91 9.60 8.99
CA SER A 16 23.67 8.69 10.10
C SER A 16 22.17 8.48 10.34
N VAL A 17 21.40 9.57 10.28
CA VAL A 17 19.92 9.51 10.38
C VAL A 17 19.35 8.67 9.24
N GLY A 18 19.82 8.88 8.00
CA GLY A 18 19.43 8.10 6.83
C GLY A 18 19.69 6.61 6.98
N ASP A 19 20.86 6.23 7.52
CA ASP A 19 21.25 4.85 7.75
C ASP A 19 20.35 4.17 8.77
N PHE A 20 20.06 4.83 9.90
CA PHE A 20 19.11 4.29 10.89
C PHE A 20 17.72 4.05 10.30
N TYR A 21 17.20 5.00 9.52
CA TYR A 21 15.91 4.81 8.89
C TYR A 21 15.93 3.67 7.86
N SER A 22 17.03 3.49 7.14
CA SER A 22 17.19 2.38 6.19
C SER A 22 17.23 1.04 6.91
N TYR A 23 17.98 0.96 7.99
CA TYR A 23 18.02 -0.21 8.87
C TYR A 23 16.64 -0.55 9.45
N PHE A 24 15.87 0.43 9.92
CA PHE A 24 14.52 0.18 10.44
C PHE A 24 13.55 -0.32 9.36
N ARG A 25 13.68 0.17 8.12
CA ARG A 25 12.87 -0.33 7.00
C ARG A 25 13.23 -1.76 6.63
N GLU A 26 14.50 -2.13 6.72
CA GLU A 26 14.96 -3.50 6.48
C GLU A 26 14.34 -4.48 7.48
N ILE A 27 14.34 -4.15 8.77
CA ILE A 27 13.64 -4.97 9.79
C ILE A 27 12.17 -5.14 9.40
N ALA A 28 11.50 -4.06 9.00
CA ALA A 28 10.11 -4.12 8.58
C ALA A 28 9.91 -4.99 7.32
N GLU A 29 10.82 -4.95 6.35
CA GLU A 29 10.80 -5.81 5.16
C GLU A 29 10.94 -7.30 5.53
N VAL A 30 11.88 -7.65 6.41
CA VAL A 30 12.04 -9.03 6.87
C VAL A 30 10.74 -9.53 7.48
N PHE A 31 10.14 -8.80 8.42
CA PHE A 31 8.88 -9.22 9.04
C PHE A 31 7.70 -9.26 8.06
N ALA A 32 7.59 -8.27 7.17
CA ALA A 32 6.54 -8.27 6.15
C ALA A 32 6.68 -9.47 5.19
N SER A 33 7.91 -9.90 4.89
CA SER A 33 8.17 -11.03 4.00
C SER A 33 7.75 -12.40 4.57
N HIS A 34 7.65 -12.52 5.89
CA HIS A 34 7.25 -13.75 6.57
C HIS A 34 5.74 -13.88 6.76
N HIS A 35 4.93 -12.93 6.24
CA HIS A 35 3.49 -13.09 6.26
C HIS A 35 3.04 -14.06 5.16
N SER A 36 2.70 -15.28 5.56
CA SER A 36 2.15 -16.31 4.68
C SER A 36 0.65 -16.55 4.89
N LYS A 37 -0.03 -15.67 5.64
CA LYS A 37 -1.42 -15.88 6.05
C LYS A 37 -2.39 -15.40 4.96
N GLN A 38 -3.38 -16.23 4.65
CA GLN A 38 -4.53 -15.82 3.86
C GLN A 38 -5.46 -14.93 4.69
N LEU A 39 -5.97 -13.86 4.08
CA LEU A 39 -6.99 -13.00 4.66
C LEU A 39 -8.40 -13.53 4.37
N GLY A 40 -9.34 -13.24 5.28
CA GLY A 40 -10.73 -13.66 5.14
C GLY A 40 -11.01 -14.96 5.88
N GLY A 41 -11.97 -15.73 5.38
CA GLY A 41 -12.48 -16.95 6.01
C GLY A 41 -13.98 -16.95 6.21
N PRO A 42 -14.52 -17.97 6.90
CA PRO A 42 -15.94 -18.07 7.18
C PRO A 42 -16.49 -16.77 7.79
N ASP A 43 -17.65 -16.34 7.30
CA ASP A 43 -18.36 -15.12 7.72
C ASP A 43 -17.58 -13.79 7.55
N LYS A 44 -16.45 -13.81 6.84
CA LYS A 44 -15.63 -12.61 6.60
C LYS A 44 -15.86 -12.01 5.22
N THR A 45 -15.60 -10.72 5.16
CA THR A 45 -15.72 -9.89 3.96
C THR A 45 -14.34 -9.39 3.56
N ILE A 46 -13.97 -9.65 2.31
CA ILE A 46 -12.75 -9.15 1.68
C ILE A 46 -13.10 -8.00 0.75
N LEU A 47 -12.33 -6.92 0.83
CA LEU A 47 -12.39 -5.78 -0.06
C LEU A 47 -11.20 -5.87 -1.01
N LEU A 48 -11.42 -5.65 -2.30
CA LEU A 48 -10.38 -5.59 -3.33
C LEU A 48 -10.47 -4.25 -4.05
N ASP A 49 -9.33 -3.60 -4.24
CA ASP A 49 -9.23 -2.31 -4.91
C ASP A 49 -7.79 -2.06 -5.39
N GLU A 50 -7.64 -1.33 -6.48
CA GLU A 50 -6.38 -0.84 -6.99
C GLU A 50 -6.21 0.65 -6.71
N THR A 51 -5.02 1.03 -6.30
CA THR A 51 -4.72 2.44 -6.06
C THR A 51 -3.45 2.88 -6.77
N PHE A 52 -3.55 4.02 -7.45
CA PHE A 52 -2.41 4.62 -8.14
C PHE A 52 -1.59 5.46 -7.18
N LEU A 53 -0.28 5.20 -7.13
CA LEU A 53 0.67 5.96 -6.31
C LEU A 53 1.15 7.23 -7.01
N THR A 54 1.00 7.35 -8.31
CA THR A 54 1.42 8.53 -9.07
C THR A 54 0.29 8.92 -10.00
N LYS A 55 -0.16 10.18 -9.90
CA LYS A 55 -1.07 10.79 -10.87
C LYS A 55 -0.25 11.70 -11.80
N ARG A 56 -0.73 11.91 -13.01
CA ARG A 56 -0.12 12.82 -14.00
C ARG A 56 0.01 14.23 -13.42
N LYS A 57 1.04 14.98 -13.81
CA LYS A 57 1.05 16.43 -13.58
C LYS A 57 -0.03 17.06 -14.48
N TYR A 58 -1.04 17.70 -13.90
CA TYR A 58 -2.16 18.34 -14.62
C TYR A 58 -2.97 17.42 -15.57
N ASN A 59 -2.98 16.10 -15.35
CA ASN A 59 -3.59 15.13 -16.29
C ASN A 59 -3.04 15.18 -17.74
N ARG A 60 -1.94 15.89 -17.99
CA ARG A 60 -1.34 16.12 -19.32
C ARG A 60 0.09 15.56 -19.43
N GLY A 61 0.50 15.19 -20.64
CA GLY A 61 1.87 14.74 -20.96
C GLY A 61 2.02 13.24 -21.22
N ARG A 62 3.24 12.83 -21.63
CA ARG A 62 3.58 11.45 -22.01
C ARG A 62 3.56 10.52 -20.79
N ILE A 63 2.88 9.38 -20.90
CA ILE A 63 2.94 8.30 -19.90
C ILE A 63 4.33 7.66 -19.97
N THR A 64 5.02 7.61 -18.85
CA THR A 64 6.24 6.79 -18.70
C THR A 64 5.89 5.62 -17.80
N GLU A 65 6.44 4.43 -18.03
CA GLU A 65 6.21 3.23 -17.18
C GLU A 65 6.53 3.49 -15.71
N SER A 66 7.48 4.37 -15.41
CA SER A 66 7.81 4.82 -14.05
C SER A 66 6.74 5.69 -13.38
N MET A 67 5.77 6.23 -14.15
CA MET A 67 4.72 7.15 -13.70
C MET A 67 3.38 6.48 -13.39
N THR A 68 3.23 5.17 -13.59
CA THR A 68 2.00 4.43 -13.23
C THR A 68 2.34 3.25 -12.33
N GLN A 69 2.74 3.56 -11.09
CA GLN A 69 2.89 2.53 -10.06
C GLN A 69 1.51 2.24 -9.46
N THR A 70 1.02 1.02 -9.70
CA THR A 70 -0.25 0.53 -9.18
C THR A 70 0.01 -0.37 -7.98
N VAL A 71 -0.75 -0.15 -6.91
CA VAL A 71 -0.80 -1.03 -5.76
C VAL A 71 -2.16 -1.68 -5.71
N PHE A 72 -2.18 -3.00 -5.64
CA PHE A 72 -3.38 -3.79 -5.39
C PHE A 72 -3.53 -4.09 -3.90
N GLY A 73 -4.69 -3.77 -3.33
CA GLY A 73 -5.02 -4.01 -1.94
C GLY A 73 -6.00 -5.17 -1.77
N ILE A 74 -5.71 -6.06 -0.82
CA ILE A 74 -6.62 -7.08 -0.31
C ILE A 74 -6.84 -6.78 1.17
N PHE A 75 -8.08 -6.50 1.59
CA PHE A 75 -8.36 -6.07 2.96
C PHE A 75 -9.52 -6.84 3.58
N CYS A 76 -9.32 -7.37 4.79
CA CYS A 76 -10.40 -8.00 5.54
C CYS A 76 -11.10 -6.97 6.43
N LYS A 77 -12.39 -6.74 6.18
CA LYS A 77 -13.19 -5.73 6.89
C LYS A 77 -13.26 -5.99 8.40
N GLN A 78 -13.46 -7.25 8.77
CA GLN A 78 -13.63 -7.69 10.16
C GLN A 78 -12.31 -7.63 10.93
N ASP A 79 -11.23 -8.15 10.33
CA ASP A 79 -9.90 -8.21 10.98
C ASP A 79 -9.18 -6.85 10.96
N ARG A 80 -9.62 -5.93 10.09
CA ARG A 80 -8.94 -4.65 9.81
C ARG A 80 -7.47 -4.83 9.43
N GLU A 81 -7.19 -5.92 8.73
CA GLU A 81 -5.87 -6.32 8.23
C GLU A 81 -5.87 -6.23 6.70
N GLY A 82 -4.79 -5.69 6.13
CA GLY A 82 -4.64 -5.52 4.69
C GLY A 82 -3.28 -5.97 4.17
N LEU A 83 -3.29 -6.55 2.96
CA LEU A 83 -2.11 -6.87 2.18
C LEU A 83 -2.08 -5.98 0.94
N PHE A 84 -0.89 -5.46 0.64
CA PHE A 84 -0.69 -4.51 -0.45
C PHE A 84 0.43 -4.97 -1.35
N PHE A 85 0.15 -5.10 -2.64
CA PHE A 85 1.06 -5.64 -3.63
C PHE A 85 1.32 -4.60 -4.70
N LEU A 86 2.59 -4.35 -4.98
CA LEU A 86 2.97 -3.66 -6.19
C LEU A 86 2.71 -4.58 -7.38
N VAL A 87 1.90 -4.11 -8.34
CA VAL A 87 1.49 -4.89 -9.52
C VAL A 87 1.90 -4.17 -10.80
N ASP A 88 2.17 -4.96 -11.85
CA ASP A 88 2.60 -4.43 -13.16
C ASP A 88 1.43 -3.79 -13.92
N GLY A 89 0.19 -4.11 -13.55
CA GLY A 89 -1.02 -3.60 -14.19
C GLY A 89 -2.27 -3.84 -13.36
N LYS A 90 -3.42 -3.43 -13.93
CA LYS A 90 -4.77 -3.62 -13.37
C LYS A 90 -5.56 -4.73 -14.08
N LYS A 91 -4.89 -5.52 -14.92
CA LYS A 91 -5.56 -6.56 -15.70
C LYS A 91 -5.83 -7.76 -14.80
N LYS A 92 -6.86 -8.53 -15.14
CA LYS A 92 -7.21 -9.81 -14.50
C LYS A 92 -5.99 -10.72 -14.25
N ARG A 93 -5.08 -10.78 -15.23
CA ARG A 93 -3.84 -11.59 -15.18
C ARG A 93 -2.88 -11.17 -14.06
N ASP A 94 -2.86 -9.90 -13.69
CA ASP A 94 -1.96 -9.36 -12.66
C ASP A 94 -2.54 -9.49 -11.25
N LEU A 95 -3.88 -9.45 -11.13
CA LEU A 95 -4.56 -9.34 -9.83
C LEU A 95 -5.09 -10.68 -9.32
N TRP A 96 -5.70 -11.48 -10.18
CA TRP A 96 -6.34 -12.73 -9.77
C TRP A 96 -5.38 -13.77 -9.18
N PRO A 97 -4.11 -13.88 -9.62
CA PRO A 97 -3.17 -14.78 -8.95
C PRO A 97 -2.95 -14.41 -7.48
N LEU A 98 -2.89 -13.11 -7.17
CA LEU A 98 -2.77 -12.60 -5.80
C LEU A 98 -4.03 -12.87 -5.00
N VAL A 99 -5.22 -12.64 -5.58
CA VAL A 99 -6.50 -12.97 -4.93
C VAL A 99 -6.55 -14.46 -4.60
N LYS A 100 -6.20 -15.33 -5.55
CA LYS A 100 -6.21 -16.79 -5.34
C LYS A 100 -5.25 -17.25 -4.26
N LYS A 101 -4.06 -16.64 -4.19
CA LYS A 101 -3.04 -16.99 -3.20
C LYS A 101 -3.39 -16.50 -1.80
N TYR A 102 -3.89 -15.26 -1.66
CA TYR A 102 -3.98 -14.58 -0.38
C TYR A 102 -5.40 -14.42 0.17
N VAL A 103 -6.45 -14.74 -0.58
CA VAL A 103 -7.82 -14.78 -0.05
C VAL A 103 -8.16 -16.21 0.38
N HIS A 104 -8.66 -16.34 1.60
CA HIS A 104 -9.08 -17.62 2.16
C HIS A 104 -10.24 -18.20 1.32
N PRO A 105 -10.20 -19.50 0.96
CA PRO A 105 -11.17 -20.10 0.06
C PRO A 105 -12.61 -20.09 0.61
N GLU A 106 -12.78 -20.12 1.93
CA GLU A 106 -14.10 -20.06 2.60
C GLU A 106 -14.57 -18.63 2.89
N THR A 107 -14.01 -17.63 2.21
CA THR A 107 -14.46 -16.23 2.36
C THR A 107 -15.92 -16.09 1.94
N ALA A 108 -16.75 -15.51 2.81
CA ALA A 108 -18.18 -15.40 2.58
C ALA A 108 -18.53 -14.34 1.51
N VAL A 109 -17.88 -13.18 1.56
CA VAL A 109 -18.21 -12.04 0.69
C VAL A 109 -16.94 -11.38 0.15
N ILE A 110 -16.94 -11.04 -1.14
CA ILE A 110 -15.95 -10.12 -1.73
C ILE A 110 -16.69 -8.87 -2.22
N CYS A 111 -16.19 -7.70 -1.83
CA CYS A 111 -16.66 -6.41 -2.32
C CYS A 111 -15.58 -5.77 -3.21
N THR A 112 -15.98 -5.30 -4.39
CA THR A 112 -15.12 -4.57 -5.34
C THR A 112 -15.84 -3.34 -5.87
N ASP A 113 -15.14 -2.49 -6.63
CA ASP A 113 -15.79 -1.55 -7.54
C ASP A 113 -16.46 -2.28 -8.73
N GLU A 114 -17.06 -1.54 -9.66
CA GLU A 114 -17.70 -2.08 -10.87
C GLU A 114 -16.70 -2.36 -12.02
N ALA A 115 -15.39 -2.36 -11.76
CA ALA A 115 -14.41 -2.47 -12.81
C ALA A 115 -14.41 -3.86 -13.48
N GLY A 116 -14.14 -3.86 -14.79
CA GLY A 116 -14.28 -5.05 -15.64
C GLY A 116 -13.42 -6.24 -15.22
N GLN A 117 -12.26 -5.99 -14.60
CA GLN A 117 -11.32 -7.01 -14.13
C GLN A 117 -11.86 -7.86 -12.96
N TYR A 118 -12.87 -7.37 -12.23
CA TYR A 118 -13.51 -8.11 -11.14
C TYR A 118 -14.75 -8.89 -11.58
N LYS A 119 -15.17 -8.75 -12.84
CA LYS A 119 -16.31 -9.52 -13.37
C LYS A 119 -16.01 -11.02 -13.26
N LYS A 120 -16.99 -11.76 -12.71
CA LYS A 120 -16.94 -13.22 -12.53
C LYS A 120 -15.91 -13.69 -11.50
N ILE A 121 -15.54 -12.87 -10.52
CA ILE A 121 -14.58 -13.27 -9.48
C ILE A 121 -15.07 -14.45 -8.62
N ASP A 122 -16.38 -14.70 -8.60
CA ASP A 122 -17.02 -15.88 -8.02
C ASP A 122 -16.57 -17.21 -8.66
N GLN A 123 -16.05 -17.17 -9.90
CA GLN A 123 -15.43 -18.34 -10.54
C GLN A 123 -14.07 -18.69 -9.93
N LEU A 124 -13.37 -17.69 -9.37
CA LEU A 124 -12.05 -17.86 -8.75
C LEU A 124 -12.15 -18.50 -7.36
N ILE A 125 -13.16 -18.09 -6.60
CA ILE A 125 -13.43 -18.53 -5.23
C ILE A 125 -14.86 -19.05 -5.18
N LYS A 126 -14.99 -20.38 -5.21
CA LYS A 126 -16.30 -21.04 -5.26
C LYS A 126 -17.12 -20.72 -4.01
N GLY A 127 -18.38 -20.33 -4.21
CA GLY A 127 -19.33 -20.06 -3.13
C GLY A 127 -19.21 -18.68 -2.50
N VAL A 128 -18.28 -17.83 -2.96
CA VAL A 128 -18.22 -16.44 -2.51
C VAL A 128 -19.38 -15.63 -3.08
N VAL A 129 -19.96 -14.76 -2.26
CA VAL A 129 -20.89 -13.74 -2.75
C VAL A 129 -20.08 -12.53 -3.22
N HIS A 130 -20.12 -12.24 -4.51
CA HIS A 130 -19.52 -11.02 -5.06
C HIS A 130 -20.52 -9.86 -4.99
N LYS A 131 -20.11 -8.76 -4.36
CA LYS A 131 -20.83 -7.49 -4.31
C LYS A 131 -20.01 -6.41 -5.00
N THR A 132 -20.68 -5.53 -5.72
CA THR A 132 -20.05 -4.39 -6.40
C THR A 132 -20.62 -3.10 -5.86
N THR A 133 -19.77 -2.10 -5.62
CA THR A 133 -20.19 -0.75 -5.24
C THR A 133 -20.09 0.18 -6.45
N ASN A 134 -21.15 0.94 -6.73
CA ASN A 134 -21.17 1.90 -7.83
C ASN A 134 -20.79 3.30 -7.35
N HIS A 135 -19.57 3.75 -7.66
CA HIS A 135 -19.09 5.08 -7.27
C HIS A 135 -19.62 6.22 -8.16
N SER A 136 -20.22 5.91 -9.32
CA SER A 136 -20.67 6.92 -10.30
C SER A 136 -21.97 7.65 -9.93
N LYS A 137 -22.65 7.27 -8.84
CA LYS A 137 -23.95 7.85 -8.43
C LYS A 137 -23.92 8.65 -7.13
N GLY A 138 -22.74 8.93 -6.57
CA GLY A 138 -22.61 9.65 -5.29
C GLY A 138 -23.19 8.87 -4.09
N GLU A 139 -23.40 7.57 -4.24
CA GLU A 139 -23.85 6.68 -3.16
C GLU A 139 -22.61 6.02 -2.54
N PHE A 140 -21.96 6.73 -1.60
CA PHE A 140 -20.79 6.26 -0.83
C PHE A 140 -21.03 4.97 -0.01
N VAL A 141 -22.29 4.50 0.03
CA VAL A 141 -22.78 3.28 0.66
C VAL A 141 -24.03 2.87 -0.12
N ASP A 142 -24.15 1.61 -0.53
CA ASP A 142 -25.40 1.09 -1.09
C ASP A 142 -26.55 1.33 -0.09
N LYS A 143 -27.56 2.11 -0.48
CA LYS A 143 -28.68 2.49 0.40
C LYS A 143 -29.46 1.29 0.91
N ASN A 144 -29.40 0.15 0.20
CA ASN A 144 -30.10 -1.08 0.54
C ASN A 144 -29.20 -2.07 1.30
N ASP A 145 -27.86 -1.98 1.16
CA ASP A 145 -26.90 -2.81 1.89
C ASP A 145 -25.69 -2.01 2.37
N LYS A 146 -25.76 -1.52 3.62
CA LYS A 146 -24.67 -0.80 4.27
C LYS A 146 -23.36 -1.58 4.37
N ASN A 147 -23.38 -2.90 4.16
CA ASN A 147 -22.18 -3.73 4.16
C ASN A 147 -21.48 -3.83 2.81
N ASN A 148 -22.14 -3.43 1.71
CA ASN A 148 -21.56 -3.30 0.38
C ASN A 148 -20.84 -1.94 0.25
N THR A 149 -19.57 -1.90 0.65
CA THR A 149 -18.73 -0.71 0.59
C THR A 149 -17.26 -1.10 0.54
N ILE A 150 -16.47 -0.35 -0.23
CA ILE A 150 -15.01 -0.49 -0.29
C ILE A 150 -14.26 0.59 0.51
N ASN A 151 -14.99 1.55 1.12
CA ASN A 151 -14.42 2.72 1.82
C ASN A 151 -13.36 2.37 2.88
N PRO A 152 -13.47 1.26 3.66
CA PRO A 152 -12.40 0.89 4.59
C PRO A 152 -11.06 0.65 3.90
N LEU A 153 -11.08 0.02 2.72
CA LEU A 153 -9.88 -0.21 1.91
C LEU A 153 -9.39 1.09 1.28
N GLU A 154 -10.27 1.94 0.75
CA GLU A 154 -9.88 3.27 0.24
C GLU A 154 -9.19 4.13 1.31
N ASN A 155 -9.70 4.10 2.54
CA ASN A 155 -9.09 4.80 3.65
C ASN A 155 -7.71 4.21 4.00
N GLU A 156 -7.56 2.88 3.97
CA GLU A 156 -6.25 2.24 4.15
C GLU A 156 -5.29 2.59 3.00
N ASN A 157 -5.77 2.65 1.76
CA ASN A 157 -5.02 3.14 0.59
C ASN A 157 -4.52 4.57 0.80
N LYS A 158 -5.35 5.46 1.39
CA LYS A 158 -4.93 6.81 1.77
C LYS A 158 -3.83 6.81 2.83
N HIS A 159 -3.93 5.95 3.84
CA HIS A 159 -2.89 5.81 4.86
C HIS A 159 -1.57 5.28 4.27
N LEU A 160 -1.64 4.27 3.40
CA LEU A 160 -0.50 3.72 2.68
C LEU A 160 0.20 4.80 1.83
N LYS A 161 -0.57 5.57 1.04
CA LYS A 161 -0.02 6.65 0.21
C LYS A 161 0.70 7.71 1.03
N LYS A 162 0.20 8.03 2.23
CA LYS A 162 0.85 8.96 3.17
C LYS A 162 2.13 8.37 3.78
N ALA A 163 2.17 7.05 4.02
CA ALA A 163 3.35 6.37 4.54
C ALA A 163 4.48 6.30 3.50
N ILE A 164 4.15 6.27 2.21
CA ILE A 164 5.12 6.26 1.11
C ILE A 164 5.61 7.69 0.84
N VAL A 165 6.78 8.01 1.38
CA VAL A 165 7.42 9.34 1.24
C VAL A 165 8.28 9.45 -0.03
N TYR A 166 8.74 8.32 -0.57
CA TYR A 166 9.59 8.31 -1.77
C TYR A 166 9.15 7.21 -2.76
N ARG A 167 8.99 7.60 -4.03
CA ARG A 167 8.36 6.79 -5.09
C ARG A 167 9.24 6.57 -6.33
N LYS A 168 10.52 6.99 -6.31
CA LYS A 168 11.35 6.95 -7.53
C LYS A 168 11.87 5.55 -7.88
N THR A 169 12.04 4.66 -6.89
CA THR A 169 12.55 3.30 -7.12
C THR A 169 11.63 2.27 -6.50
N GLN A 170 11.48 1.13 -7.18
CA GLN A 170 10.63 0.03 -6.71
C GLN A 170 11.13 -0.56 -5.39
N LYS A 171 12.45 -0.60 -5.18
CA LYS A 171 13.05 -1.01 -3.91
C LYS A 171 12.57 -0.12 -2.75
N MET A 172 12.67 1.21 -2.90
CA MET A 172 12.23 2.11 -1.84
C MET A 172 10.73 2.02 -1.63
N LEU A 173 9.94 1.87 -2.69
CA LEU A 173 8.51 1.69 -2.56
C LEU A 173 8.18 0.44 -1.70
N ARG A 174 8.78 -0.70 -2.02
CA ARG A 174 8.61 -1.95 -1.25
C ARG A 174 8.98 -1.77 0.21
N GLN A 175 10.08 -1.07 0.50
CA GLN A 175 10.47 -0.72 1.87
C GLN A 175 9.41 0.09 2.62
N TYR A 176 8.82 1.11 1.98
CA TYR A 176 7.77 1.90 2.61
C TYR A 176 6.48 1.11 2.80
N MET A 177 6.10 0.28 1.82
CA MET A 177 4.94 -0.60 1.92
C MET A 177 5.10 -1.61 3.07
N ALA A 178 6.27 -2.25 3.17
CA ALA A 178 6.60 -3.15 4.27
C ALA A 178 6.59 -2.43 5.62
N THR A 179 7.11 -1.20 5.68
CA THR A 179 7.07 -0.38 6.90
C THR A 179 5.64 -0.04 7.31
N HIS A 180 4.78 0.30 6.35
CA HIS A 180 3.36 0.53 6.61
C HIS A 180 2.70 -0.73 7.17
N TYR A 181 2.91 -1.86 6.50
CA TYR A 181 2.40 -3.15 6.93
C TYR A 181 2.86 -3.51 8.35
N TYR A 182 4.18 -3.48 8.62
CA TYR A 182 4.77 -3.76 9.93
C TYR A 182 4.18 -2.86 11.04
N ARG A 183 4.04 -1.56 10.79
CA ARG A 183 3.40 -0.65 11.76
C ARG A 183 1.97 -1.07 12.06
N ARG A 184 1.18 -1.37 11.03
CA ARG A 184 -0.23 -1.75 11.18
C ARG A 184 -0.36 -3.07 11.91
N THR A 185 0.37 -4.12 11.50
CA THR A 185 0.18 -5.49 11.98
C THR A 185 0.95 -5.83 13.26
N ARG A 186 2.11 -5.21 13.47
CA ARG A 186 2.98 -5.51 14.60
C ARG A 186 2.85 -4.49 15.73
N LEU A 187 2.85 -3.19 15.41
CA LEU A 187 2.90 -2.14 16.42
C LEU A 187 1.51 -1.62 16.82
N ASP A 188 0.62 -1.40 15.85
CA ASP A 188 -0.70 -0.83 16.12
C ASP A 188 -1.70 -1.86 16.64
N HIS A 189 -1.52 -3.15 16.33
CA HIS A 189 -2.25 -4.25 16.98
C HIS A 189 -2.03 -4.28 18.50
N MET A 190 -0.93 -3.69 18.99
CA MET A 190 -0.68 -3.55 20.42
C MET A 190 -1.60 -2.52 21.09
N GLY A 191 -2.45 -1.81 20.35
CA GLY A 191 -3.45 -0.86 20.86
C GLY A 191 -2.84 0.45 21.38
N LYS A 192 -3.48 1.05 22.39
CA LYS A 192 -3.07 2.33 23.02
C LYS A 192 -1.83 2.21 23.93
N LYS A 193 -1.03 1.15 23.82
CA LYS A 193 0.21 1.03 24.61
C LYS A 193 1.09 2.26 24.37
N ASN A 194 1.82 2.66 25.42
CA ASN A 194 2.71 3.81 25.34
C ASN A 194 3.84 3.58 24.32
N LEU A 195 4.45 4.68 23.87
CA LEU A 195 5.54 4.65 22.90
C LEU A 195 6.69 3.71 23.31
N GLY A 196 7.01 3.66 24.61
CA GLY A 196 8.04 2.78 25.15
C GLY A 196 7.78 1.29 24.88
N ALA A 197 6.55 0.83 25.01
CA ALA A 197 6.20 -0.55 24.70
C ALA A 197 6.33 -0.88 23.20
N LYS A 198 5.97 0.06 22.32
CA LYS A 198 6.16 -0.10 20.86
C LYS A 198 7.65 -0.11 20.49
N ILE A 199 8.45 0.75 21.11
CA ILE A 199 9.92 0.75 20.95
C ILE A 199 10.50 -0.58 21.44
N TRP A 200 10.06 -1.07 22.60
CA TRP A 200 10.52 -2.34 23.13
C TRP A 200 10.19 -3.51 22.20
N GLN A 201 8.98 -3.56 21.64
CA GLN A 201 8.62 -4.57 20.65
C GLN A 201 9.54 -4.50 19.43
N PHE A 202 9.79 -3.31 18.91
CA PHE A 202 10.72 -3.13 17.79
C PHE A 202 12.13 -3.63 18.12
N ILE A 203 12.62 -3.40 19.35
CA ILE A 203 13.92 -3.94 19.80
C ILE A 203 13.92 -5.47 19.86
N GLN A 204 12.81 -6.09 20.28
CA GLN A 204 12.69 -7.56 20.23
C GLN A 204 12.71 -8.06 18.79
N ASP A 205 11.98 -7.40 17.90
CA ASP A 205 11.94 -7.75 16.47
C ASP A 205 13.34 -7.60 15.83
N VAL A 206 14.11 -6.55 16.20
CA VAL A 206 15.52 -6.40 15.80
C VAL A 206 16.37 -7.61 16.23
N LYS A 207 16.16 -8.13 17.44
CA LYS A 207 16.88 -9.29 17.95
C LYS A 207 16.51 -10.58 17.20
N GLU A 208 15.30 -10.68 16.66
CA GLU A 208 14.90 -11.84 15.83
C GLU A 208 15.62 -11.82 14.48
N VAL A 209 15.81 -10.64 13.88
CA VAL A 209 16.59 -10.49 12.62
C VAL A 209 18.09 -10.59 12.89
N TYR A 210 18.56 -10.00 13.98
CA TYR A 210 19.98 -9.90 14.34
C TYR A 210 20.24 -10.43 15.76
N PRO A 211 20.23 -11.76 15.96
CA PRO A 211 20.35 -12.36 17.30
C PRO A 211 21.76 -12.31 17.91
N GLY A 212 22.75 -11.77 17.19
CA GLY A 212 24.15 -11.68 17.59
C GLY A 212 25.02 -12.81 17.05
N CYS A 213 26.26 -12.90 17.52
CA CYS A 213 27.24 -13.84 17.00
C CYS A 213 26.81 -15.30 17.17
N LEU A 214 27.13 -16.14 16.17
CA LEU A 214 26.90 -17.59 16.16
C LEU A 214 25.42 -18.02 16.20
N LYS A 215 24.48 -17.12 15.90
CA LYS A 215 23.05 -17.43 15.79
C LYS A 215 22.53 -16.97 14.43
N SER A 216 21.71 -17.81 13.79
CA SER A 216 20.97 -17.44 12.58
C SER A 216 19.74 -16.63 12.97
N GLY A 217 19.59 -15.45 12.36
CA GLY A 217 18.41 -14.61 12.50
C GLY A 217 17.39 -14.87 11.40
N LEU A 218 16.28 -14.13 11.44
CA LEU A 218 15.30 -14.10 10.35
C LEU A 218 15.92 -13.45 9.11
N GLU A 219 15.82 -14.13 7.98
CA GLU A 219 16.30 -13.64 6.68
C GLU A 219 15.13 -13.20 5.81
N MET A 220 15.34 -12.19 4.97
CA MET A 220 14.30 -11.73 4.06
C MET A 220 13.87 -12.84 3.10
N ILE A 221 12.56 -13.15 3.07
CA ILE A 221 12.00 -14.08 2.10
C ILE A 221 11.70 -13.31 0.81
N GLN A 222 12.27 -13.77 -0.30
CA GLN A 222 11.94 -13.19 -1.59
C GLN A 222 10.52 -13.61 -2.00
N ILE A 223 9.60 -12.64 -2.04
CA ILE A 223 8.24 -12.88 -2.53
C ILE A 223 8.28 -12.77 -4.06
N ASP A 224 8.31 -13.92 -4.72
CA ASP A 224 8.24 -14.00 -6.17
C ASP A 224 6.88 -13.53 -6.70
N LYS A 225 6.91 -13.03 -7.94
CA LYS A 225 5.70 -12.68 -8.69
C LYS A 225 4.85 -13.95 -8.84
N VAL A 226 3.58 -13.85 -8.48
CA VAL A 226 2.63 -14.96 -8.60
C VAL A 226 2.01 -14.93 -9.98
N LEU A 227 2.24 -15.96 -10.77
CA LEU A 227 1.67 -16.09 -12.11
C LEU A 227 0.37 -16.91 -12.07
N PRO A 228 -0.53 -16.75 -13.06
CA PRO A 228 -1.76 -17.55 -13.14
C PRO A 228 -1.52 -19.07 -13.09
N GLU A 229 -0.43 -19.53 -13.70
CA GLU A 229 -0.04 -20.93 -13.79
C GLU A 229 0.40 -21.48 -12.42
N ASP A 230 1.02 -20.65 -11.56
CA ASP A 230 1.47 -21.05 -10.22
C ASP A 230 0.32 -21.40 -9.28
N VAL A 231 -0.88 -20.87 -9.56
CA VAL A 231 -2.08 -21.05 -8.73
C VAL A 231 -3.22 -21.76 -9.47
N GLY A 232 -2.94 -22.28 -10.67
CA GLY A 232 -3.86 -23.13 -11.45
C GLY A 232 -5.10 -22.39 -11.97
N ILE A 233 -4.97 -21.12 -12.35
CA ILE A 233 -6.09 -20.28 -12.82
C ILE A 233 -5.90 -19.80 -14.27
N GLU A 234 -4.94 -20.33 -14.99
CA GLU A 234 -4.65 -20.00 -16.39
C GLU A 234 -5.87 -20.17 -17.30
N HIS A 235 -6.71 -21.17 -17.04
CA HIS A 235 -7.98 -21.40 -17.74
C HIS A 235 -9.04 -20.30 -17.53
N LEU A 236 -8.90 -19.47 -16.50
CA LEU A 236 -9.78 -18.32 -16.24
C LEU A 236 -9.27 -17.04 -16.92
N MET A 237 -8.08 -17.06 -17.52
CA MET A 237 -7.50 -15.91 -18.19
C MET A 237 -8.05 -15.76 -19.61
N PRO A 238 -8.22 -14.52 -20.12
CA PRO A 238 -8.59 -14.30 -21.52
C PRO A 238 -7.53 -14.88 -22.47
N ASN A 239 -7.96 -15.39 -23.62
CA ASN A 239 -7.10 -16.06 -24.60
C ASN A 239 -5.95 -15.16 -25.07
N HIS A 240 -4.74 -15.72 -25.09
CA HIS A 240 -3.46 -15.04 -25.40
C HIS A 240 -3.39 -14.40 -26.79
N LYS A 241 -4.32 -14.72 -27.71
CA LYS A 241 -4.36 -14.18 -29.09
C LYS A 241 -4.82 -12.72 -29.19
N ASN A 242 -5.43 -12.17 -28.14
CA ASN A 242 -5.84 -10.76 -28.06
C ASN A 242 -4.97 -9.95 -27.08
N TYR A 243 -3.80 -10.48 -26.69
CA TYR A 243 -2.86 -9.77 -25.83
C TYR A 243 -2.04 -8.81 -26.69
N ASP A 244 -2.63 -7.65 -26.99
CA ASP A 244 -1.88 -6.51 -27.51
C ASP A 244 -1.34 -5.71 -26.32
N ASP A 245 -0.02 -5.71 -26.14
CA ASP A 245 0.67 -4.87 -25.16
C ASP A 245 0.54 -3.36 -25.49
N SER A 246 -0.09 -3.01 -26.62
CA SER A 246 -0.28 -1.63 -27.08
C SER A 246 -1.60 -0.96 -26.65
N GLU A 247 -2.58 -1.68 -26.06
CA GLU A 247 -3.81 -1.06 -25.54
C GLU A 247 -3.60 -0.42 -24.15
N VAL A 248 -2.72 0.58 -24.10
CA VAL A 248 -2.68 1.62 -23.06
C VAL A 248 -3.41 2.84 -23.61
N ALA A 249 -4.70 2.71 -23.90
CA ALA A 249 -5.51 3.83 -24.38
C ALA A 249 -6.95 3.75 -23.87
N GLU A 250 -7.39 4.89 -23.33
CA GLU A 250 -8.79 5.32 -23.23
C GLU A 250 -9.72 4.53 -22.32
N TRP A 251 -9.54 4.71 -21.00
CA TRP A 251 -10.68 4.96 -20.11
C TRP A 251 -10.30 6.11 -19.20
N SER A 252 -10.53 7.32 -19.68
CA SER A 252 -10.42 8.57 -18.94
C SER A 252 -11.78 8.92 -18.33
N ASP A 253 -11.69 9.46 -17.12
CA ASP A 253 -12.61 10.43 -16.51
C ASP A 253 -13.96 9.89 -16.03
N LEU A 254 -14.11 9.84 -14.71
CA LEU A 254 -15.16 10.51 -13.94
C LEU A 254 -14.94 10.24 -12.44
N GLU A 255 -13.96 10.91 -11.83
CA GLU A 255 -13.99 11.21 -10.39
C GLU A 255 -13.46 12.64 -10.21
N GLU A 256 -14.35 13.60 -10.47
CA GLU A 256 -14.26 14.91 -9.82
C GLU A 256 -14.67 14.70 -8.36
N ASP A 257 -13.70 14.72 -7.46
CA ASP A 257 -13.96 15.15 -6.10
C ASP A 257 -12.85 16.10 -5.69
N GLY A 258 -13.27 17.35 -5.46
CA GLY A 258 -12.42 18.45 -5.06
C GLY A 258 -11.71 18.16 -3.75
N MET A 259 -10.43 17.88 -3.84
CA MET A 259 -9.48 18.32 -2.82
C MET A 259 -8.60 19.38 -3.45
N GLU A 260 -8.69 20.61 -2.94
CA GLU A 260 -7.67 21.62 -3.13
C GLU A 260 -6.32 21.03 -2.74
N ASP A 261 -5.54 20.74 -3.76
CA ASP A 261 -4.15 20.33 -3.66
C ASP A 261 -3.32 21.57 -3.32
N ASP A 262 -3.11 21.82 -2.03
CA ASP A 262 -1.91 22.52 -1.55
C ASP A 262 -0.70 21.59 -1.74
N VAL A 263 -0.40 21.28 -3.01
CA VAL A 263 0.89 20.74 -3.43
C VAL A 263 1.86 21.90 -3.36
N LEU A 264 2.58 21.98 -2.24
CA LEU A 264 3.78 22.79 -2.14
C LEU A 264 4.79 22.29 -3.19
N ASP A 265 4.75 22.92 -4.37
CA ASP A 265 5.86 23.03 -5.30
C ASP A 265 7.01 23.71 -4.54
N LEU A 266 7.81 22.89 -3.85
CA LEU A 266 9.09 23.33 -3.30
C LEU A 266 10.14 23.03 -4.35
N ASP A 267 10.49 24.08 -5.09
CA ASP A 267 11.71 24.13 -5.90
C ASP A 267 12.91 23.92 -4.97
N TRP A 268 13.61 22.80 -5.19
CA TRP A 268 14.67 22.35 -4.30
C TRP A 268 15.97 23.15 -4.46
N GLU A 269 16.16 23.90 -5.54
CA GLU A 269 17.34 24.76 -5.71
C GLU A 269 17.18 26.12 -4.99
N GLU A 270 15.95 26.61 -4.80
CA GLU A 270 15.70 27.89 -4.13
C GLU A 270 15.83 27.81 -2.58
N ILE A 271 15.76 26.60 -2.00
CA ILE A 271 15.83 26.37 -0.55
C ILE A 271 17.28 26.32 -0.04
N ILE A 272 18.23 25.95 -0.89
CA ILE A 272 19.65 25.78 -0.51
C ILE A 272 20.33 27.14 -0.25
N THR A 273 19.79 28.24 -0.79
CA THR A 273 20.48 29.54 -0.83
C THR A 273 19.88 30.63 0.06
N ARG A 274 18.74 30.41 0.75
CA ARG A 274 18.11 31.46 1.56
C ARG A 274 18.73 31.55 2.97
N PRO A 275 19.40 32.65 3.34
CA PRO A 275 19.85 32.85 4.71
C PRO A 275 18.66 33.04 5.65
N ALA A 276 18.74 32.47 6.85
CA ALA A 276 17.69 32.50 7.85
C ALA A 276 17.25 33.93 8.19
N LYS A 277 15.96 34.24 8.00
CA LYS A 277 15.37 35.48 8.53
C LYS A 277 15.37 35.41 10.06
N LYS A 278 16.02 36.39 10.69
CA LYS A 278 15.88 36.67 12.13
C LYS A 278 14.40 36.91 12.45
N ILE A 279 13.85 36.09 13.33
CA ILE A 279 12.55 36.36 13.97
C ILE A 279 12.80 37.41 15.05
N ARG A 280 12.10 38.53 14.96
CA ARG A 280 12.06 39.59 15.96
C ARG A 280 11.26 39.06 17.16
N THR A 281 11.87 39.03 18.33
CA THR A 281 11.18 38.79 19.60
C THR A 281 10.56 40.12 20.03
N ASP A 282 9.24 40.20 20.01
CA ASP A 282 8.50 41.25 20.71
C ASP A 282 8.25 40.76 22.14
N GLU A 283 9.12 41.19 23.07
CA GLU A 283 8.80 41.31 24.49
C GLU A 283 8.50 42.78 24.77
N GLY A 284 7.33 43.04 25.34
CA GLY A 284 6.76 44.39 25.45
C GLY A 284 7.26 45.23 26.63
N LEU A 285 6.95 46.52 26.50
CA LEU A 285 6.52 47.45 27.55
C LEU A 285 5.44 48.35 26.96
#